data_AF-A0A846UJT8-F1
#
_entry.id   AF-A0A846UJT8-F1
#
_cell.length_a   1.000
_cell.length_b   1.000
_cell.length_c   1.000
_cell.angle_alpha   90.00
_cell.angle_beta   90.00
_cell.angle_gamma   90.00
#
_symmetry.space_group_name_H-M   'P 1'
#
loop_
_entity.id
_entity.type
_entity.pdbx_description
1 polymer ?
#
loop_
_entity_poly.entity_id
_entity_poly.type
_entity_poly.pdbx_seq_one_letter_code
_entity_poly.pdbx_strand_id
1 'polypeptide(L)'
;MRSLCGLFLGLFLANAAFAIDDRPVELPADGQTVVEGVRAKQSARAMVTTMVMSGAKGSPDVAALVERECAAQGRPCSLVTGLEITVNGRPLAVPRSSFRGLGNVRTAKLVPKGKSFHLVLRGGDGAEGFVATIVFDRDRVLKRRLASSLAPEDALEETTYRTQKESFDR
;
A
#
# COMPACT_ATOMS: atom_id res chain seq x y z
N MET A 1 -2.48 -67.02 22.03
CA MET A 1 -1.89 -65.88 22.75
C MET A 1 -0.63 -65.42 22.03
N ARG A 2 -0.65 -64.26 21.36
CA ARG A 2 0.54 -63.40 21.17
C ARG A 2 0.07 -62.01 20.74
N SER A 3 0.58 -61.04 21.49
CA SER A 3 0.09 -59.68 21.70
C SER A 3 0.42 -58.74 20.54
N LEU A 4 -0.46 -57.74 20.34
CA LEU A 4 -0.24 -56.55 19.53
C LEU A 4 0.97 -55.73 20.03
N CYS A 5 1.64 -55.04 19.13
CA CYS A 5 2.24 -53.74 19.41
C CYS A 5 2.42 -52.95 18.11
N GLY A 6 1.38 -52.18 17.72
CA GLY A 6 1.44 -51.24 16.61
C GLY A 6 1.80 -49.86 17.13
N LEU A 7 2.99 -49.38 16.76
CA LEU A 7 3.50 -48.05 17.13
C LEU A 7 2.93 -47.01 16.15
N PHE A 8 1.90 -46.26 16.56
CA PHE A 8 1.43 -45.09 15.82
C PHE A 8 2.32 -43.89 16.15
N LEU A 9 3.18 -43.50 15.20
CA LEU A 9 3.92 -42.23 15.25
C LEU A 9 2.95 -41.09 14.89
N GLY A 10 2.50 -40.35 15.90
CA GLY A 10 1.72 -39.12 15.71
C GLY A 10 2.64 -37.97 15.29
N LEU A 11 2.55 -37.53 14.03
CA LEU A 11 3.16 -36.29 13.57
C LEU A 11 2.36 -35.10 14.12
N PHE A 12 2.92 -34.39 15.11
CA PHE A 12 2.40 -33.09 15.52
C PHE A 12 2.76 -32.05 14.44
N LEU A 13 1.80 -31.70 13.59
CA LEU A 13 1.89 -30.51 12.74
C LEU A 13 1.82 -29.28 13.65
N ALA A 14 2.97 -28.67 13.91
CA ALA A 14 3.05 -27.38 14.56
C ALA A 14 2.40 -26.33 13.63
N ASN A 15 1.19 -25.88 13.99
CA ASN A 15 0.59 -24.69 13.39
C ASN A 15 1.44 -23.49 13.82
N ALA A 16 2.33 -23.04 12.93
CA ALA A 16 2.96 -21.73 13.07
C ALA A 16 1.85 -20.67 12.93
N ALA A 17 1.37 -20.17 14.08
CA ALA A 17 0.53 -18.99 14.12
C ALA A 17 1.41 -17.80 13.72
N PHE A 18 1.37 -17.42 12.44
CA PHE A 18 1.90 -16.15 11.99
C PHE A 18 1.08 -15.05 12.68
N ALA A 19 1.69 -14.38 13.66
CA ALA A 19 1.14 -13.17 14.22
C ALA A 19 1.07 -12.14 13.07
N ILE A 20 -0.16 -11.78 12.69
CA ILE A 20 -0.40 -10.70 11.73
C ILE A 20 -0.02 -9.42 12.49
N ASP A 21 1.16 -8.88 12.22
CA ASP A 21 1.56 -7.59 12.76
C ASP A 21 0.71 -6.51 12.08
N ASP A 22 -0.30 -6.05 12.82
CA ASP A 22 -1.27 -5.06 12.34
C ASP A 22 -0.77 -3.63 12.62
N ARG A 23 0.53 -3.45 12.88
CA ARG A 23 1.14 -2.14 13.10
C ARG A 23 1.44 -1.45 11.77
N PRO A 24 1.29 -0.13 11.69
CA PRO A 24 1.83 0.64 10.58
C PRO A 24 3.35 0.44 10.47
N VAL A 25 3.84 0.28 9.25
CA VAL A 25 5.26 0.25 8.91
C VAL A 25 5.71 1.66 8.58
N GLU A 26 6.87 2.08 9.12
CA GLU A 26 7.48 3.36 8.77
C GLU A 26 8.04 3.33 7.35
N LEU A 27 7.79 4.39 6.59
CA LEU A 27 8.36 4.60 5.27
C LEU A 27 9.49 5.63 5.38
N PRO A 28 10.72 5.28 4.98
CA PRO A 28 11.78 6.27 4.85
C PRO A 28 11.42 7.28 3.76
N ALA A 29 12.07 8.43 3.77
CA ALA A 29 11.87 9.46 2.75
C ALA A 29 12.43 9.06 1.37
N ASP A 30 13.35 8.08 1.34
CA ASP A 30 13.97 7.54 0.13
C ASP A 30 14.13 6.02 0.27
N GLY A 31 13.83 5.29 -0.80
CA GLY A 31 13.99 3.84 -0.89
C GLY A 31 12.68 3.07 -1.01
N GLN A 32 12.78 1.76 -0.79
CA GLN A 32 11.67 0.82 -0.93
C GLN A 32 11.26 0.24 0.41
N THR A 33 9.95 0.17 0.64
CA THR A 33 9.37 -0.46 1.85
C THR A 33 8.34 -1.49 1.45
N VAL A 34 8.43 -2.66 2.07
CA VAL A 34 7.50 -3.75 1.86
C VAL A 34 6.49 -3.77 3.00
N VAL A 35 5.21 -3.80 2.65
CA VAL A 35 4.09 -3.87 3.58
C VAL A 35 3.29 -5.11 3.24
N GLU A 36 3.10 -5.99 4.22
CA GLU A 36 2.42 -7.27 4.03
C GLU A 36 1.15 -7.32 4.86
N GLY A 37 0.17 -8.08 4.37
CA GLY A 37 -1.07 -8.34 5.09
C GLY A 37 -1.60 -9.70 4.72
N VAL A 38 -2.00 -10.47 5.73
CA VAL A 38 -2.54 -11.82 5.57
C VAL A 38 -3.92 -11.87 6.18
N ARG A 39 -4.86 -12.53 5.50
CA ARG A 39 -6.17 -12.88 6.06
C ARG A 39 -6.62 -14.23 5.53
N ALA A 40 -6.88 -15.16 6.44
CA ALA A 40 -7.28 -16.52 6.12
C ALA A 40 -6.30 -17.15 5.11
N LYS A 41 -6.76 -17.45 3.89
CA LYS A 41 -5.94 -18.04 2.80
C LYS A 41 -5.49 -17.01 1.75
N GLN A 42 -5.62 -15.72 2.04
CA GLN A 42 -5.17 -14.66 1.15
C GLN A 42 -4.03 -13.87 1.77
N SER A 43 -2.98 -13.65 1.00
CA SER A 43 -1.89 -12.74 1.33
C SER A 43 -1.84 -11.62 0.30
N ALA A 44 -1.43 -10.45 0.75
CA ALA A 44 -1.14 -9.33 -0.12
C ALA A 44 0.15 -8.66 0.33
N ARG A 45 0.91 -8.16 -0.64
CA ARG A 45 2.17 -7.44 -0.45
C ARG A 45 2.13 -6.18 -1.29
N ALA A 46 2.46 -5.05 -0.67
CA ALA A 46 2.66 -3.79 -1.34
C ALA A 46 4.13 -3.37 -1.18
N MET A 47 4.81 -3.08 -2.28
CA MET A 47 6.13 -2.46 -2.26
C MET A 47 5.95 -0.99 -2.63
N VAL A 48 6.22 -0.10 -1.69
CA VAL A 48 6.14 1.34 -1.86
C VAL A 48 7.53 1.89 -2.11
N THR A 49 7.72 2.61 -3.20
CA THR A 49 8.97 3.30 -3.52
C THR A 49 8.80 4.79 -3.26
N THR A 50 9.66 5.33 -2.42
CA THR A 50 9.75 6.76 -2.11
C THR A 50 11.05 7.33 -2.65
N MET A 51 11.07 8.60 -2.98
CA MET A 51 12.26 9.31 -3.41
C MET A 51 12.24 10.73 -2.86
N VAL A 52 13.36 11.17 -2.29
CA VAL A 52 13.54 12.57 -1.91
C VAL A 52 13.70 13.42 -3.16
N MET A 53 12.81 14.38 -3.30
CA MET A 53 12.89 15.45 -4.28
C MET A 53 13.73 16.57 -3.67
N SER A 54 15.00 16.63 -4.05
CA SER A 54 15.85 17.77 -3.73
C SER A 54 15.37 18.97 -4.53
N GLY A 55 14.75 19.93 -3.85
CA GLY A 55 14.47 21.26 -4.39
C GLY A 55 15.78 22.02 -4.62
N ALA A 56 16.52 21.65 -5.66
CA ALA A 56 17.79 22.29 -5.99
C ALA A 56 17.80 22.63 -7.49
N LYS A 57 17.59 23.92 -7.78
CA LYS A 57 18.02 24.67 -8.97
C LYS A 57 18.17 23.83 -10.25
N GLY A 58 17.10 23.64 -11.03
CA GLY A 58 17.27 23.04 -12.36
C GLY A 58 16.03 22.94 -13.24
N SER A 59 14.85 22.76 -12.66
CA SER A 59 13.61 22.66 -13.44
C SER A 59 12.44 23.35 -12.71
N PRO A 60 11.80 24.36 -13.32
CA PRO A 60 10.57 24.95 -12.80
C PRO A 60 9.46 23.92 -12.54
N ASP A 61 9.38 22.87 -13.36
CA ASP A 61 8.36 21.82 -13.25
C ASP A 61 8.54 20.97 -11.98
N VAL A 62 9.80 20.68 -11.61
CA VAL A 62 10.12 19.93 -10.39
C VAL A 62 9.82 20.77 -9.16
N ALA A 63 10.13 22.06 -9.19
CA ALA A 63 9.80 22.97 -8.10
C ALA A 63 8.29 23.09 -7.90
N ALA A 64 7.53 23.28 -8.98
CA ALA A 64 6.07 23.36 -8.93
C ALA A 64 5.42 22.04 -8.47
N LEU A 65 6.00 20.89 -8.81
CA LEU A 65 5.56 19.60 -8.27
C LEU A 65 5.83 19.51 -6.77
N VAL A 66 7.04 19.87 -6.32
CA VAL A 66 7.38 19.87 -4.89
C VAL A 66 6.44 20.79 -4.10
N GLU A 67 6.18 22.00 -4.58
CA GLU A 67 5.27 22.95 -3.90
C GLU A 67 3.82 22.46 -3.84
N ARG A 68 3.34 21.76 -4.88
CA ARG A 68 1.98 21.24 -4.92
C ARG A 68 1.79 20.03 -4.00
N GLU A 69 2.74 19.11 -4.00
CA GLU A 69 2.62 17.83 -3.29
C GLU A 69 3.20 17.88 -1.86
N CYS A 70 4.01 18.89 -1.56
CA CYS A 70 4.61 19.13 -0.26
C CYS A 70 4.44 20.59 0.13
N ALA A 71 3.90 20.84 1.34
CA ALA A 71 3.85 22.19 1.89
C ALA A 71 5.27 22.80 1.92
N ALA A 72 5.45 23.93 1.22
CA ALA A 72 6.74 24.58 1.02
C ALA A 72 7.31 25.11 2.36
N GLN A 73 8.02 24.27 3.11
CA GLN A 73 8.58 24.63 4.42
C GLN A 73 10.04 24.23 4.61
N GLY A 74 10.88 24.30 3.56
CA GLY A 74 12.33 24.16 3.70
C GLY A 74 12.81 22.78 4.17
N ARG A 75 11.96 21.75 4.13
CA ARG A 75 12.29 20.35 4.40
C ARG A 75 12.36 19.56 3.10
N PRO A 76 13.22 18.51 3.00
CA PRO A 76 13.22 17.63 1.85
C PRO A 76 11.84 16.99 1.67
N CYS A 77 11.24 17.21 0.49
CA CYS A 77 9.99 16.60 0.08
C CYS A 77 10.28 15.18 -0.39
N SER A 78 9.54 14.18 0.09
CA SER A 78 9.59 12.83 -0.48
C SER A 78 8.30 12.54 -1.23
N LEU A 79 8.39 11.90 -2.39
CA LEU A 79 7.22 11.50 -3.17
C LEU A 79 7.17 9.98 -3.27
N VAL A 80 5.94 9.42 -3.25
CA VAL A 80 5.74 8.05 -3.70
C VAL A 80 5.87 8.00 -5.22
N THR A 81 6.94 7.38 -5.70
CA THR A 81 7.29 7.29 -7.13
C THR A 81 6.93 5.94 -7.74
N GLY A 82 6.72 4.92 -6.90
CA GLY A 82 6.33 3.58 -7.34
C GLY A 82 5.45 2.87 -6.32
N LEU A 83 4.55 2.04 -6.84
CA LEU A 83 3.75 1.12 -6.05
C LEU A 83 3.56 -0.17 -6.84
N GLU A 84 4.05 -1.26 -6.26
CA GLU A 84 3.81 -2.61 -6.76
C GLU A 84 2.92 -3.35 -5.77
N ILE A 85 1.91 -4.05 -6.27
CA ILE A 85 1.00 -4.84 -5.44
C ILE A 85 0.97 -6.26 -5.98
N THR A 86 1.11 -7.23 -5.07
CA THR A 86 0.83 -8.63 -5.35
C THR A 86 -0.23 -9.17 -4.40
N VAL A 87 -1.09 -10.06 -4.90
CA VAL A 87 -2.06 -10.81 -4.09
C VAL A 87 -1.86 -12.30 -4.37
N ASN A 88 -1.61 -13.08 -3.31
CA ASN A 88 -1.24 -14.49 -3.41
C ASN A 88 -0.08 -14.73 -4.39
N GLY A 89 0.91 -13.83 -4.39
CA GLY A 89 2.07 -13.88 -5.30
C GLY A 89 1.79 -13.42 -6.74
N ARG A 90 0.54 -13.14 -7.12
CA ARG A 90 0.20 -12.63 -8.46
C ARG A 90 0.30 -11.09 -8.48
N PRO A 91 1.10 -10.51 -9.39
CA PRO A 91 1.17 -9.05 -9.52
C PRO A 91 -0.13 -8.47 -10.10
N LEU A 92 -0.50 -7.29 -9.62
CA LEU A 92 -1.62 -6.51 -10.13
C LEU A 92 -1.13 -5.36 -11.01
N ALA A 93 -1.93 -4.98 -12.00
CA ALA A 93 -1.75 -3.69 -12.68
C ALA A 93 -2.17 -2.56 -11.73
N VAL A 94 -1.23 -1.67 -11.41
CA VAL A 94 -1.44 -0.54 -10.49
C VAL A 94 -1.52 0.77 -11.30
N PRO A 95 -2.69 1.43 -11.36
CA PRO A 95 -2.81 2.72 -12.01
C PRO A 95 -1.89 3.75 -11.35
N ARG A 96 -1.07 4.47 -12.13
CA ARG A 96 -0.13 5.47 -11.58
C ARG A 96 -0.82 6.54 -10.73
N SER A 97 -2.04 6.93 -11.09
CA SER A 97 -2.83 7.90 -10.33
C SER A 97 -3.29 7.38 -8.96
N SER A 98 -3.13 6.10 -8.64
CA SER A 98 -3.45 5.58 -7.31
C SER A 98 -2.46 6.01 -6.23
N PHE A 99 -1.21 6.31 -6.60
CA PHE A 99 -0.13 6.64 -5.66
C PHE A 99 0.66 7.91 -6.03
N ARG A 100 0.62 8.37 -7.28
CA ARG A 100 1.26 9.65 -7.63
C ARG A 100 0.55 10.81 -6.94
N GLY A 101 1.33 11.81 -6.54
CA GLY A 101 0.86 12.96 -5.76
C GLY A 101 0.67 12.66 -4.27
N LEU A 102 1.31 11.60 -3.76
CA LEU A 102 1.41 11.36 -2.33
C LEU A 102 2.78 11.83 -1.84
N GLY A 103 2.80 13.01 -1.23
CA GLY A 103 3.99 13.61 -0.63
C GLY A 103 4.16 13.28 0.84
N ASN A 104 5.41 13.16 1.29
CA ASN A 104 5.80 12.97 2.68
C ASN A 104 5.04 11.83 3.38
N VAL A 105 4.86 10.69 2.71
CA VAL A 105 4.24 9.51 3.32
C VAL A 105 5.20 8.94 4.36
N ARG A 106 4.72 8.82 5.60
CA ARG A 106 5.52 8.39 6.75
C ARG A 106 5.20 6.98 7.20
N THR A 107 3.96 6.54 6.99
CA THR A 107 3.54 5.20 7.39
C THR A 107 2.64 4.56 6.36
N ALA A 108 2.72 3.24 6.30
CA ALA A 108 1.84 2.42 5.48
C ALA A 108 1.31 1.25 6.32
N LYS A 109 0.06 0.86 6.07
CA LYS A 109 -0.54 -0.33 6.67
C LYS A 109 -1.37 -1.05 5.63
N LEU A 110 -1.27 -2.37 5.58
CA LEU A 110 -2.13 -3.19 4.75
C LEU A 110 -3.24 -3.81 5.60
N VAL A 111 -4.49 -3.38 5.38
CA VAL A 111 -5.65 -3.81 6.17
C VAL A 111 -6.54 -4.74 5.35
N PRO A 112 -6.67 -6.02 5.72
CA PRO A 112 -7.62 -6.91 5.10
C PRO A 112 -9.09 -6.53 5.44
N LYS A 113 -9.94 -6.36 4.43
CA LYS A 113 -11.36 -5.98 4.58
C LYS A 113 -12.25 -6.78 3.62
N GLY A 114 -12.98 -7.76 4.14
CA GLY A 114 -13.85 -8.60 3.31
C GLY A 114 -13.03 -9.38 2.27
N LYS A 115 -13.35 -9.19 0.99
CA LYS A 115 -12.63 -9.77 -0.17
C LYS A 115 -11.55 -8.84 -0.73
N SER A 116 -11.27 -7.73 -0.06
CA SER A 116 -10.35 -6.68 -0.49
C SER A 116 -9.24 -6.44 0.54
N PHE A 117 -8.18 -5.78 0.09
CA PHE A 117 -7.12 -5.23 0.92
C PHE A 117 -7.11 -3.71 0.75
N HIS A 118 -6.84 -3.03 1.85
CA HIS A 118 -6.80 -1.57 1.92
C HIS A 118 -5.37 -1.19 2.30
N LEU A 119 -4.60 -0.68 1.34
CA LEU A 119 -3.30 -0.07 1.62
C LEU A 119 -3.57 1.36 2.10
N VAL A 120 -3.35 1.59 3.38
CA VAL A 120 -3.54 2.88 4.05
C VAL A 120 -2.17 3.54 4.17
N LEU A 121 -1.98 4.65 3.47
CA LEU A 121 -0.79 5.48 3.49
C LEU A 121 -1.11 6.77 4.24
N ARG A 122 -0.29 7.14 5.22
CA ARG A 122 -0.43 8.42 5.94
C ARG A 122 0.77 9.30 5.67
N GLY A 123 0.51 10.54 5.30
CA GLY A 123 1.54 11.51 4.95
C GLY A 123 1.14 12.95 5.22
N GLY A 124 1.89 13.86 4.63
CA GLY A 124 1.76 15.30 4.86
C GLY A 124 2.52 15.78 6.10
N ASP A 125 2.38 17.07 6.39
CA ASP A 125 2.94 17.70 7.60
C ASP A 125 1.93 18.69 8.19
N GLY A 126 1.82 18.68 9.53
CA GLY A 126 0.90 19.55 10.26
C GLY A 126 -0.55 19.49 9.76
N ALA A 127 -1.09 20.65 9.38
CA ALA A 127 -2.47 20.81 8.92
C ALA A 127 -2.76 20.12 7.57
N GLU A 128 -1.74 19.89 6.75
CA GLU A 128 -1.84 19.23 5.44
C GLU A 128 -1.67 17.71 5.53
N GLY A 129 -1.86 17.15 6.74
CA GLY A 129 -1.83 15.71 6.95
C GLY A 129 -2.97 15.01 6.19
N PHE A 130 -2.66 13.91 5.52
CA PHE A 130 -3.63 13.12 4.78
C PHE A 130 -3.59 11.63 5.09
N VAL A 131 -4.70 10.97 4.74
CA VAL A 131 -4.83 9.51 4.67
C VAL A 131 -5.24 9.13 3.25
N ALA A 132 -4.37 8.43 2.53
CA ALA A 132 -4.66 7.85 1.24
C ALA A 132 -4.95 6.34 1.41
N THR A 133 -6.10 5.88 0.94
CA THR A 133 -6.49 4.48 0.97
C THR A 133 -6.61 3.95 -0.45
N ILE A 134 -5.75 3.01 -0.80
CA ILE A 134 -5.79 2.29 -2.08
C ILE A 134 -6.45 0.93 -1.82
N VAL A 135 -7.64 0.75 -2.38
CA VAL A 135 -8.44 -0.47 -2.24
C VAL A 135 -8.21 -1.34 -3.46
N PHE A 136 -7.90 -2.61 -3.23
CA PHE A 136 -7.68 -3.60 -4.27
C PHE A 136 -8.21 -4.97 -3.86
N ASP A 137 -8.51 -5.80 -4.85
CA ASP A 137 -8.86 -7.20 -4.65
C ASP A 137 -7.80 -8.10 -5.32
N ARG A 138 -8.09 -9.40 -5.44
CA ARG A 138 -7.18 -10.37 -6.05
C ARG A 138 -6.90 -10.13 -7.53
N ASP A 139 -7.72 -9.31 -8.19
CA ASP A 139 -7.74 -9.16 -9.64
C ASP A 139 -7.27 -7.77 -10.08
N ARG A 140 -7.51 -6.71 -9.28
CA ARG A 140 -7.15 -5.33 -9.63
C ARG A 140 -7.17 -4.33 -8.47
N VAL A 141 -6.61 -3.16 -8.72
CA VAL A 141 -6.91 -1.94 -7.95
C VAL A 141 -8.32 -1.45 -8.28
N LEU A 142 -9.12 -1.17 -7.25
CA LEU A 142 -10.53 -0.80 -7.36
C LEU A 142 -10.73 0.71 -7.22
N LYS A 143 -10.12 1.32 -6.21
CA LYS A 143 -10.25 2.76 -5.97
C LYS A 143 -9.12 3.33 -5.12
N ARG A 144 -8.90 4.64 -5.26
CA ARG A 144 -8.11 5.48 -4.37
C ARG A 144 -9.06 6.42 -3.66
N ARG A 145 -8.92 6.55 -2.34
CA ARG A 145 -9.61 7.57 -1.54
C ARG A 145 -8.56 8.42 -0.83
N LEU A 146 -8.74 9.73 -0.82
CA LEU A 146 -7.92 10.68 -0.07
C LEU A 146 -8.80 11.39 0.96
N ALA A 147 -8.33 11.52 2.19
CA ALA A 147 -9.01 12.21 3.29
C ALA A 147 -8.01 13.03 4.10
N SER A 148 -8.50 14.01 4.87
CA SER A 148 -7.67 14.70 5.86
C SER A 148 -7.34 13.75 7.02
N SER A 149 -6.16 13.89 7.61
CA SER A 149 -5.82 13.19 8.86
C SER A 149 -6.68 13.65 10.04
N LEU A 150 -7.33 14.82 9.96
CA LEU A 150 -8.22 15.35 11.00
C LEU A 150 -9.65 14.79 10.92
N ALA A 151 -10.07 14.34 9.74
CA ALA A 151 -11.38 13.75 9.46
C ALA A 151 -11.24 12.60 8.46
N PRO A 152 -10.60 11.48 8.84
CA PRO A 152 -10.28 10.38 7.93
C PRO A 152 -11.53 9.67 7.35
N GLU A 153 -12.67 9.80 8.02
CA GLU A 153 -13.99 9.33 7.60
C GLU A 153 -14.65 10.16 6.50
N ASP A 154 -14.13 11.36 6.21
CA ASP A 154 -14.64 12.25 5.17
C ASP A 154 -13.68 12.29 3.97
N ALA A 155 -14.14 11.79 2.82
CA ALA A 155 -13.32 11.77 1.61
C ALA A 155 -13.22 13.18 1.00
N LEU A 156 -12.00 13.65 0.80
CA LEU A 156 -11.70 14.83 -0.02
C LEU A 156 -11.70 14.48 -1.51
N GLU A 157 -11.20 13.29 -1.85
CA GLU A 157 -11.17 12.76 -3.21
C GLU A 157 -11.48 11.26 -3.20
N GLU A 158 -12.23 10.79 -4.18
CA GLU A 158 -12.34 9.37 -4.50
C GLU A 158 -12.22 9.15 -6.01
N THR A 159 -11.29 8.29 -6.41
CA THR A 159 -11.07 7.88 -7.79
C THR A 159 -11.36 6.38 -7.93
N THR A 160 -12.27 6.00 -8.83
CA THR A 160 -12.60 4.59 -9.12
C THR A 160 -11.93 4.12 -10.41
N TYR A 161 -11.30 2.96 -10.37
CA TYR A 161 -10.64 2.33 -11.51
C TYR A 161 -11.50 1.23 -12.10
N ARG A 162 -11.55 1.17 -13.43
CA ARG A 162 -12.32 0.18 -14.18
C ARG A 162 -11.41 -0.52 -15.19
N THR A 163 -11.68 -1.79 -15.43
CA THR A 163 -11.01 -2.52 -16.49
C THR A 163 -11.56 -2.04 -17.84
N GLN A 164 -10.68 -1.67 -18.77
CA GLN A 164 -11.08 -1.51 -20.15
C GLN A 164 -11.21 -2.90 -20.76
N LYS A 165 -12.40 -3.25 -21.26
CA LYS A 165 -12.59 -4.47 -22.03
C LYS A 165 -12.03 -4.17 -23.41
N GLU A 166 -10.89 -4.77 -23.77
CA GLU A 166 -10.42 -4.70 -25.14
C GLU A 166 -11.44 -5.43 -26.02
N SER A 167 -12.17 -4.66 -26.84
CA SER A 167 -12.98 -5.18 -27.93
C SER A 167 -12.11 -5.14 -29.18
N PHE A 168 -11.25 -6.14 -29.33
CA PHE A 168 -10.62 -6.44 -30.61
C PHE A 168 -11.34 -7.61 -31.26
N ASP A 169 -12.60 -7.39 -31.65
CA ASP A 169 -13.20 -8.13 -32.75
C ASP A 169 -12.88 -7.33 -34.02
N ARG A 170 -11.88 -7.79 -34.78
CA ARG A 170 -11.66 -7.42 -36.18
C ARG A 170 -11.69 -8.68 -37.02
#